data_AF-A0A182EP92-F1
#
_entry.id   AF-A0A182EP92-F1
#
_cell.length_a   1.000
_cell.length_b   1.000
_cell.length_c   1.000
_cell.angle_alpha   90.00
_cell.angle_beta   90.00
_cell.angle_gamma   90.00
#
_symmetry.space_group_name_H-M   'P 1'
#
loop_
_entity.id
_entity.type
_entity.pdbx_description
1 polymer ?
#
loop_
_entity_poly.entity_id
_entity_poly.type
_entity_poly.pdbx_seq_one_letter_code
_entity_poly.pdbx_strand_id
1 'polypeptide(L)'
;MVMAMELLQNALKISPDNAACRFYRARLLYEMHEYAQCLEELNDLKLIAHDEAQVFFLLGRVHKKLGGTHLALLNFSLAAEMDPRGEQSRNNFTDAPYDDEPSSPPCE
;
A
#
# COMPACT_ATOMS: atom_id res chain seq x y z
N MET A 1 -17.76 0.84 -12.81
CA MET A 1 -16.68 1.72 -12.33
C MET A 1 -17.16 3.16 -12.13
N VAL A 2 -17.78 3.81 -13.11
CA VAL A 2 -18.27 5.21 -12.99
C VAL A 2 -19.30 5.39 -11.85
N MET A 3 -20.31 4.52 -11.79
CA MET A 3 -21.32 4.55 -10.72
C MET A 3 -20.74 4.41 -9.31
N ALA A 4 -19.65 3.65 -9.14
CA ALA A 4 -19.01 3.46 -7.84
C ALA A 4 -18.27 4.72 -7.38
N MET A 5 -17.63 5.43 -8.31
CA MET A 5 -16.98 6.71 -8.03
C MET A 5 -18.01 7.79 -7.64
N GLU A 6 -19.13 7.87 -8.35
CA GLU A 6 -20.21 8.82 -8.04
C GLU A 6 -20.85 8.53 -6.68
N LEU A 7 -21.09 7.25 -6.35
CA LEU A 7 -21.61 6.86 -5.04
C LEU A 7 -20.65 7.26 -3.91
N LEU A 8 -19.35 7.03 -4.08
CA LEU A 8 -18.33 7.44 -3.11
C LEU A 8 -18.24 8.96 -2.99
N GLN A 9 -18.35 9.70 -4.09
CA GLN A 9 -18.35 11.16 -4.06
C GLN A 9 -19.56 11.72 -3.32
N ASN A 10 -20.75 11.13 -3.51
CA ASN A 10 -21.94 11.51 -2.76
C ASN A 10 -21.83 11.13 -1.28
N ALA A 11 -21.24 9.97 -0.96
CA ALA A 11 -20.96 9.58 0.42
C ALA A 11 -20.00 10.56 1.11
N LEU A 12 -18.94 11.00 0.42
CA LEU A 12 -18.00 12.01 0.93
C LEU A 12 -18.63 13.40 1.09
N LYS A 13 -19.66 13.74 0.30
CA LYS A 13 -20.44 14.98 0.52
C LYS A 13 -21.25 14.94 1.81
N ILE A 14 -21.74 13.76 2.18
CA ILE A 14 -22.54 13.57 3.41
C ILE A 14 -21.62 13.44 4.63
N SER A 15 -20.52 12.67 4.49
CA SER A 15 -19.55 12.41 5.55
C SER A 15 -18.11 12.56 5.01
N PRO A 16 -17.58 13.80 4.96
CA PRO A 16 -16.26 14.08 4.38
C PRO A 16 -15.08 13.52 5.17
N ASP A 17 -15.34 13.15 6.43
CA ASP A 17 -14.36 12.62 7.38
C ASP A 17 -14.28 11.08 7.33
N ASN A 18 -15.12 10.43 6.53
CA ASN A 18 -15.14 8.97 6.50
C ASN A 18 -13.92 8.41 5.74
N ALA A 19 -12.90 8.00 6.49
CA ALA A 19 -11.67 7.41 5.98
C ALA A 19 -11.93 6.19 5.07
N ALA A 20 -12.89 5.34 5.42
CA ALA A 20 -13.22 4.16 4.62
C ALA A 20 -13.70 4.53 3.20
N CYS A 21 -14.55 5.56 3.06
CA CYS A 21 -15.02 6.02 1.75
C CYS A 21 -13.87 6.56 0.89
N ARG A 22 -12.94 7.31 1.50
CA ARG A 22 -11.74 7.80 0.81
C ARG A 22 -10.83 6.65 0.38
N PHE A 23 -10.64 5.64 1.22
CA PHE A 23 -9.87 4.45 0.89
C PHE A 23 -10.45 3.70 -0.32
N TYR A 24 -11.76 3.47 -0.35
CA TYR A 24 -12.42 2.84 -1.50
C TYR A 24 -12.28 3.68 -2.78
N ARG A 25 -12.30 5.01 -2.67
CA ARG A 25 -12.06 5.91 -3.81
C ARG A 25 -10.63 5.76 -4.34
N ALA A 26 -9.64 5.79 -3.45
CA ALA A 26 -8.24 5.55 -3.83
C ALA A 26 -8.05 4.18 -4.48
N ARG A 27 -8.70 3.13 -3.98
CA ARG A 27 -8.66 1.79 -4.57
C ARG A 27 -9.23 1.77 -5.99
N LEU A 28 -10.34 2.45 -6.23
CA LEU A 28 -10.91 2.62 -7.58
C LEU A 28 -9.96 3.38 -8.51
N LEU A 29 -9.31 4.46 -8.04
CA LEU A 29 -8.32 5.20 -8.82
C LEU A 29 -7.12 4.31 -9.19
N TYR A 30 -6.67 3.45 -8.26
CA TYR A 30 -5.63 2.46 -8.55
C TYR A 30 -6.05 1.46 -9.64
N GLU A 31 -7.30 0.97 -9.61
CA GLU A 31 -7.83 0.08 -10.65
C GLU A 31 -8.00 0.81 -12.00
N MET A 32 -8.26 2.11 -11.98
CA MET A 32 -8.30 2.98 -13.16
C MET A 32 -6.91 3.35 -13.69
N HIS A 33 -5.84 2.87 -13.07
CA HIS A 33 -4.45 3.18 -13.42
C HIS A 33 -4.09 4.67 -13.24
N GLU A 34 -4.92 5.41 -12.51
CA GLU A 34 -4.74 6.82 -12.12
C GLU A 34 -3.84 6.89 -10.87
N TYR A 35 -2.61 6.42 -11.00
CA TYR A 35 -1.70 6.26 -9.87
C TYR A 35 -1.31 7.58 -9.20
N ALA A 36 -1.21 8.67 -9.96
CA ALA A 36 -0.88 10.00 -9.44
C ALA A 36 -1.99 10.53 -8.52
N GLN A 37 -3.24 10.54 -9.01
CA GLN A 37 -4.40 10.96 -8.21
C GLN A 37 -4.61 10.03 -7.00
N CYS A 38 -4.41 8.72 -7.18
CA CYS A 38 -4.47 7.74 -6.09
C CYS A 38 -3.47 8.06 -4.97
N LEU A 39 -2.25 8.49 -5.32
CA LEU A 39 -1.22 8.84 -4.36
C LEU A 39 -1.63 10.06 -3.54
N GLU A 40 -2.11 11.13 -4.19
CA GLU A 40 -2.56 12.34 -3.50
C GLU A 40 -3.70 12.03 -2.51
N GLU A 41 -4.69 11.25 -2.96
CA GLU A 41 -5.81 10.82 -2.13
C GLU A 41 -5.36 9.98 -0.92
N LEU A 42 -4.43 9.05 -1.12
CA LEU A 42 -3.90 8.23 -0.03
C LEU A 42 -3.01 9.02 0.93
N ASN A 43 -2.32 10.05 0.45
CA ASN A 43 -1.49 10.90 1.29
C ASN A 43 -2.36 11.79 2.19
N ASP A 44 -3.47 12.32 1.67
CA ASP A 44 -4.47 13.03 2.48
C ASP A 44 -5.14 12.08 3.48
N LEU A 45 -5.46 10.86 3.04
CA LEU A 45 -6.03 9.82 3.90
C LEU A 45 -5.08 9.44 5.04
N LYS A 46 -3.78 9.35 4.78
CA LYS A 46 -2.75 9.09 5.81
C LYS A 46 -2.71 10.16 6.90
N LEU A 47 -3.08 11.41 6.58
CA LEU A 47 -3.14 12.50 7.57
C LEU A 47 -4.35 12.36 8.50
N ILE A 48 -5.44 11.76 8.02
CA ILE A 48 -6.72 11.63 8.74
C ILE A 48 -6.81 10.29 9.47
N ALA A 49 -6.41 9.20 8.82
CA ALA A 49 -6.46 7.84 9.32
C ALA A 49 -5.03 7.26 9.41
N HIS A 50 -4.31 7.67 10.45
CA HIS A 50 -2.93 7.24 10.68
C HIS A 50 -2.80 5.74 10.99
N ASP A 51 -3.87 5.09 11.44
CA ASP A 51 -3.83 3.75 12.07
C ASP A 51 -4.16 2.58 11.10
N GLU A 52 -4.46 2.86 9.83
CA GLU A 52 -4.81 1.78 8.89
C GLU A 52 -3.58 1.26 8.13
N ALA A 53 -3.07 0.10 8.54
CA ALA A 53 -2.01 -0.64 7.81
C ALA A 53 -2.34 -0.83 6.32
N GLN A 54 -3.63 -0.93 5.98
CA GLN A 54 -4.11 -1.10 4.62
C GLN A 54 -3.84 0.12 3.72
N VAL A 55 -3.80 1.34 4.28
CA VAL A 55 -3.47 2.58 3.56
C VAL A 55 -2.00 2.55 3.13
N PHE A 56 -1.10 2.20 4.05
CA PHE A 56 0.34 2.06 3.77
C PHE A 56 0.61 0.95 2.75
N PHE A 57 -0.11 -0.17 2.83
CA PHE A 57 0.01 -1.24 1.83
C PHE A 57 -0.39 -0.77 0.43
N LEU A 58 -1.47 0.00 0.29
CA LEU A 58 -1.91 0.53 -1.00
C LEU A 58 -0.95 1.60 -1.53
N LEU A 59 -0.43 2.49 -0.67
CA LEU A 59 0.63 3.44 -1.01
C LEU A 59 1.88 2.73 -1.56
N GLY A 60 2.30 1.63 -0.90
CA GLY A 60 3.42 0.82 -1.36
C GLY A 60 3.20 0.29 -2.79
N ARG A 61 1.99 -0.20 -3.08
CA ARG A 61 1.62 -0.68 -4.43
C ARG A 61 1.60 0.44 -5.47
N VAL A 62 1.07 1.61 -5.12
CA VAL A 62 1.03 2.78 -6.00
C VAL A 62 2.44 3.26 -6.33
N HIS A 63 3.31 3.40 -5.33
CA HIS A 63 4.71 3.77 -5.52
C HIS A 63 5.47 2.75 -6.38
N LYS A 64 5.21 1.44 -6.21
CA LYS A 64 5.79 0.40 -7.08
C LYS A 64 5.38 0.60 -8.54
N LYS A 65 4.13 0.99 -8.80
CA LYS A 65 3.63 1.28 -10.17
C LYS A 65 4.22 2.56 -10.76
N LEU A 66 4.48 3.57 -9.93
CA LEU A 66 5.12 4.83 -10.32
C LEU A 66 6.66 4.73 -10.45
N GLY A 67 7.26 3.57 -10.16
CA GLY A 67 8.72 3.36 -10.22
C GLY A 67 9.48 3.79 -8.96
N GLY A 68 8.78 4.22 -7.91
CA GLY A 68 9.34 4.57 -6.60
C GLY A 68 9.58 3.35 -5.71
N THR A 69 10.41 2.41 -6.14
CA THR A 69 10.64 1.13 -5.44
C THR A 69 11.10 1.29 -3.99
N HIS A 70 11.94 2.29 -3.71
CA HIS A 70 12.43 2.54 -2.34
C HIS A 70 11.30 3.00 -1.41
N LEU A 71 10.48 3.96 -1.85
CA LEU A 71 9.30 4.44 -1.11
C LEU A 71 8.26 3.32 -0.95
N ALA A 72 8.12 2.45 -1.95
CA ALA A 72 7.23 1.31 -1.87
C ALA A 72 7.61 0.37 -0.72
N LEU A 73 8.90 -0.01 -0.65
CA LEU A 73 9.43 -0.88 0.42
C LEU A 73 9.24 -0.26 1.80
N LEU A 74 9.53 1.03 1.96
CA LEU A 74 9.33 1.74 3.23
C LEU A 74 7.87 1.66 3.71
N ASN A 75 6.91 1.93 2.81
CA ASN A 75 5.49 1.86 3.15
C ASN A 75 5.04 0.43 3.46
N PHE A 76 5.58 -0.59 2.77
CA PHE A 76 5.29 -1.99 3.11
C PHE A 76 5.84 -2.40 4.47
N SER A 77 7.04 -1.93 4.83
CA SER A 77 7.61 -2.16 6.16
C SER A 77 6.74 -1.53 7.25
N LEU A 78 6.30 -0.28 7.06
CA LEU A 78 5.38 0.40 7.98
C LEU A 78 4.05 -0.36 8.11
N ALA A 79 3.47 -0.81 6.99
CA ALA A 79 2.24 -1.60 7.01
C ALA A 79 2.41 -2.92 7.78
N ALA A 80 3.55 -3.58 7.62
CA ALA A 80 3.85 -4.84 8.31
C ALA A 80 4.07 -4.63 9.82
N GLU A 81 4.66 -3.51 10.22
CA GLU A 81 4.85 -3.16 11.64
C GLU A 81 3.51 -2.88 12.33
N MET A 82 2.54 -2.28 11.63
CA MET A 82 1.22 -1.96 12.18
C MET A 82 0.26 -3.17 12.23
N ASP A 83 0.43 -4.18 11.37
CA ASP A 83 -0.34 -5.43 11.43
C ASP A 83 0.55 -6.61 11.85
N PRO A 84 0.78 -6.83 13.17
CA PRO A 84 1.58 -7.95 13.67
C PRO A 84 0.93 -9.32 13.43
N ARG A 85 -0.29 -9.36 12.87
CA ARG A 85 -0.99 -10.59 12.47
C ARG A 85 -0.65 -11.00 11.02
N GLY A 86 -0.26 -10.05 10.17
CA GLY A 86 0.19 -10.25 8.80
C GLY A 86 1.61 -10.83 8.68
N GLU A 87 2.43 -10.72 9.73
CA GLU A 87 3.71 -11.42 9.84
C GLU A 87 3.58 -12.95 9.77
N GLN A 88 2.40 -13.52 10.07
CA GLN A 88 2.14 -14.95 9.88
C GLN A 88 2.17 -15.36 8.40
N SER A 89 2.11 -14.42 7.44
CA SER A 89 2.26 -14.70 5.99
C SER A 89 3.67 -14.49 5.45
N ARG A 90 4.62 -14.01 6.26
CA ARG A 90 6.03 -13.83 5.85
C ARG A 90 6.80 -15.15 5.81
N ASN A 91 6.29 -16.20 6.48
CA ASN A 91 6.89 -17.54 6.46
C ASN A 91 6.66 -18.34 5.17
N ASN A 92 5.89 -17.83 4.20
CA ASN A 92 5.65 -18.52 2.92
C ASN A 92 6.30 -17.86 1.70
N PHE A 93 7.00 -16.72 1.86
CA PHE A 93 7.76 -16.09 0.76
C PHE A 93 9.26 -16.34 0.84
N THR A 94 9.75 -16.95 1.92
CA THR A 94 11.17 -17.31 2.12
C THR A 94 11.51 -18.76 1.79
N ASP A 95 10.57 -19.57 1.27
CA ASP A 95 10.84 -20.94 0.81
C ASP A 95 11.19 -21.02 -0.69
N ALA A 96 11.50 -19.90 -1.33
CA ALA A 96 12.26 -19.95 -2.58
C ALA A 96 13.74 -20.03 -2.20
N PRO A 97 14.42 -21.19 -2.33
CA PRO A 97 15.86 -21.27 -2.17
C PRO A 97 16.50 -20.39 -3.24
N TYR A 98 16.90 -19.18 -2.85
CA TYR A 98 17.94 -18.46 -3.57
C TYR A 98 19.24 -19.22 -3.31
N ASP A 99 19.44 -20.27 -4.11
CA ASP A 99 20.72 -20.93 -4.31
C ASP A 99 21.66 -19.90 -4.95
N ASP A 100 22.38 -19.17 -4.13
CA ASP A 100 23.60 -18.47 -4.54
C ASP A 100 24.63 -18.63 -3.41
N GLU A 101 25.08 -19.88 -3.24
CA GLU A 101 26.42 -20.13 -2.74
C GLU A 101 27.40 -19.85 -3.90
N PRO A 102 28.21 -18.79 -3.78
CA PRO A 102 29.59 -18.96 -4.18
C PRO A 102 30.49 -18.60 -3.01
N SER A 103 30.98 -19.66 -2.38
CA SER A 103 32.39 -19.85 -2.02
C SER A 103 33.10 -18.66 -1.37
N SER A 104 33.34 -18.81 -0.07
CA SER A 104 34.42 -18.17 0.66
C SER A 104 35.71 -18.07 -0.15
N PRO A 105 36.56 -17.09 0.17
CA PRO A 105 37.93 -17.45 0.51
C PRO A 105 38.21 -17.16 1.99
N PRO A 106 39.05 -17.98 2.65
CA PRO A 106 39.51 -17.72 4.00
C PRO A 106 40.57 -16.61 3.95
N CYS A 107 40.39 -15.56 4.75
CA CYS A 107 41.50 -14.66 5.06
C CYS A 107 42.14 -15.12 6.37
N GLU A 108 43.45 -15.39 6.26
CA GLU A 108 44.44 -15.71 7.28
C GLU A 108 44.41 -14.82 8.54
#